data_AF-A0A1B6GC85-F1
#
_entry.id   AF-A0A1B6GC85-F1
#
_cell.length_a   1.000
_cell.length_b   1.000
_cell.length_c   1.000
_cell.angle_alpha   90.00
_cell.angle_beta   90.00
_cell.angle_gamma   90.00
#
_symmetry.space_group_name_H-M   'P 1'
#
loop_
_entity.id
_entity.type
_entity.pdbx_description
1 polymer ?
#
loop_
_entity_poly.entity_id
_entity_poly.type
_entity_poly.pdbx_seq_one_letter_code
_entity_poly.pdbx_strand_id
1 'polypeptide(L)'
;SEPSPKREAVLARWGRDGCYYPGWVSPTPTPGPQTLVQFCDGQSKQTPLSRVVRADIVAPGTLVLTTTATGEYEEALVIKVDKEGPEPMFHVERDNVTREVEFANIALLEAQVSELTMTDAQKAA
;
A
#
# COMPACT_ATOMS: atom_id res chain seq x y z
N SER A 1 -15.51 21.70 7.75
CA SER A 1 -15.73 20.37 7.17
C SER A 1 -15.46 19.36 8.23
N GLU A 2 -16.42 18.48 8.55
CA GLU A 2 -16.15 17.37 9.46
C GLU A 2 -15.01 16.50 8.88
N PRO A 3 -14.09 15.99 9.71
CA PRO A 3 -13.10 15.03 9.23
C PRO A 3 -13.87 13.82 8.69
N SER A 4 -13.64 13.49 7.42
CA SER A 4 -14.16 12.24 6.86
C SER A 4 -13.72 11.10 7.78
N PRO A 5 -14.60 10.12 8.10
CA PRO A 5 -14.22 9.01 8.94
C PRO A 5 -12.94 8.38 8.38
N LYS A 6 -11.90 8.24 9.21
CA LYS A 6 -10.61 7.68 8.79
C LYS A 6 -10.88 6.31 8.16
N ARG A 7 -10.79 6.25 6.83
CA ARG A 7 -10.92 4.98 6.10
C ARG A 7 -9.61 4.22 6.27
N GLU A 8 -9.70 2.90 6.43
CA GLU A 8 -8.51 2.06 6.56
C GLU A 8 -7.74 2.04 5.24
N ALA A 9 -6.54 2.63 5.24
CA ALA A 9 -5.64 2.62 4.09
C ALA A 9 -5.01 1.23 3.93
N VAL A 10 -5.11 0.69 2.72
CA VAL A 10 -4.68 -0.68 2.39
C VAL A 10 -3.98 -0.72 1.04
N LEU A 11 -3.10 -1.70 0.89
CA LEU A 11 -2.55 -2.12 -0.39
C LEU A 11 -3.24 -3.44 -0.76
N ALA A 12 -3.86 -3.50 -1.94
CA ALA A 12 -4.70 -4.62 -2.34
C ALA A 12 -4.34 -5.12 -3.74
N ARG A 13 -4.33 -6.44 -3.93
CA ARG A 13 -4.00 -7.03 -5.23
C ARG A 13 -5.14 -6.84 -6.21
N TRP A 14 -4.92 -6.04 -7.25
CA TRP A 14 -5.91 -5.84 -8.31
C TRP A 14 -5.97 -7.01 -9.28
N GLY A 15 -4.82 -7.44 -9.82
CA GLY A 15 -4.76 -8.31 -10.99
C GLY A 15 -3.95 -9.58 -10.82
N ARG A 16 -3.60 -10.15 -11.97
CA ARG A 16 -2.64 -11.27 -12.09
C ARG A 16 -1.20 -10.80 -12.28
N ASP A 17 -1.00 -9.48 -12.37
CA ASP A 17 0.30 -8.82 -12.43
C ASP A 17 1.13 -9.02 -11.14
N GLY A 18 0.48 -9.38 -10.03
CA GLY A 18 1.18 -9.62 -8.76
C GLY A 18 1.46 -8.34 -7.98
N CYS A 19 0.88 -7.22 -8.39
CA CYS A 19 1.02 -5.93 -7.73
C CYS A 19 -0.13 -5.68 -6.75
N TYR A 20 0.19 -5.03 -5.65
CA TYR A 20 -0.73 -4.54 -4.64
C TYR A 20 -0.77 -3.02 -4.74
N TYR A 21 -1.96 -2.48 -5.00
CA TYR A 21 -2.20 -1.08 -5.31
C TYR A 21 -2.88 -0.36 -4.15
N PRO A 22 -2.67 0.95 -3.99
CA PRO A 22 -3.14 1.68 -2.84
C PRO A 22 -4.65 1.97 -2.96
N GLY A 23 -5.32 1.92 -1.82
CA GLY A 23 -6.73 2.22 -1.73
C GLY A 23 -7.24 2.23 -0.30
N TRP A 24 -8.55 2.30 -0.16
CA TRP A 24 -9.23 2.35 1.12
C TRP A 24 -10.31 1.27 1.19
N VAL A 25 -10.43 0.65 2.36
CA VAL A 25 -11.57 -0.22 2.66
C VAL A 25 -12.84 0.62 2.68
N SER A 26 -13.80 0.26 1.84
CA SER A 26 -15.14 0.84 1.86
C SER A 26 -15.89 0.35 3.10
N PRO A 27 -16.65 1.22 3.78
CA PRO A 27 -17.53 0.80 4.87
C PRO A 27 -18.73 -0.05 4.40
N THR A 28 -18.93 -0.20 3.08
CA THR A 28 -19.99 -1.04 2.51
C THR A 28 -19.77 -2.51 2.88
N PRO A 29 -20.75 -3.18 3.51
CA PRO A 29 -20.66 -4.60 3.79
C PRO A 29 -20.48 -5.42 2.52
N THR A 30 -19.65 -6.47 2.58
CA THR A 30 -19.53 -7.43 1.49
C THR A 30 -19.75 -8.85 2.00
N PRO A 31 -20.31 -9.76 1.18
CA PRO A 31 -20.56 -11.14 1.59
C PRO A 31 -19.26 -11.95 1.64
N GLY A 32 -19.09 -12.80 2.66
CA GLY A 32 -17.94 -13.71 2.77
C GLY A 32 -16.63 -13.03 3.25
N PRO A 33 -15.48 -13.71 3.13
CA PRO A 33 -14.19 -13.22 3.60
C PRO A 33 -13.52 -12.27 2.59
N GLN A 34 -14.24 -11.24 2.19
CA GLN A 34 -13.79 -10.23 1.24
C GLN A 34 -14.14 -8.83 1.74
N THR A 35 -13.60 -7.82 1.08
CA THR A 35 -13.91 -6.42 1.33
C THR A 35 -13.97 -5.66 0.02
N LEU A 36 -14.71 -4.55 -0.02
CA LEU A 36 -14.72 -3.65 -1.15
C LEU A 36 -13.58 -2.63 -0.97
N VAL A 37 -12.58 -2.68 -1.84
CA VAL A 37 -11.49 -1.70 -1.87
C VAL A 37 -11.80 -0.65 -2.92
N GLN A 38 -11.78 0.62 -2.53
CA GLN A 38 -11.78 1.77 -3.43
C GLN A 38 -10.33 2.19 -3.66
N PHE A 39 -9.82 1.99 -4.86
CA PHE A 39 -8.43 2.28 -5.23
C PHE A 39 -8.23 3.78 -5.50
N CYS A 40 -6.99 4.23 -5.36
CA CYS A 40 -6.63 5.65 -5.57
C CYS A 40 -6.86 6.15 -7.00
N ASP A 41 -6.93 5.24 -7.98
CA ASP A 41 -7.29 5.55 -9.37
C ASP A 41 -8.82 5.76 -9.59
N GLY A 42 -9.61 5.65 -8.53
CA GLY A 42 -11.06 5.80 -8.54
C GLY A 42 -11.82 4.51 -8.84
N GLN A 43 -11.14 3.41 -9.18
CA GLN A 43 -11.79 2.13 -9.38
C GLN A 43 -12.16 1.47 -8.04
N SER A 44 -13.08 0.52 -8.07
CA SER A 44 -13.48 -0.23 -6.88
C SER A 44 -13.64 -1.70 -7.19
N LYS A 45 -13.22 -2.57 -6.27
CA LYS A 45 -13.28 -4.01 -6.46
C LYS A 45 -13.44 -4.77 -5.15
N GLN A 46 -14.31 -5.78 -5.19
CA GLN A 46 -14.38 -6.79 -4.14
C GLN A 46 -13.10 -7.64 -4.17
N THR A 47 -12.35 -7.58 -3.08
CA THR A 47 -11.04 -8.21 -2.95
C THR A 47 -11.06 -9.17 -1.77
N PRO A 48 -10.62 -10.44 -1.95
CA PRO A 48 -10.47 -11.37 -0.84
C PRO A 48 -9.55 -10.78 0.24
N LEU A 49 -9.88 -10.96 1.52
CA LEU A 49 -9.07 -10.42 2.62
C LEU A 49 -7.61 -10.91 2.59
N SER A 50 -7.36 -12.13 2.07
CA SER A 50 -6.01 -12.68 1.87
C SER A 50 -5.17 -11.94 0.83
N ARG A 51 -5.76 -10.98 0.10
CA ARG A 51 -5.12 -10.15 -0.91
C ARG A 51 -5.15 -8.68 -0.56
N VAL A 52 -5.39 -8.37 0.71
CA VAL A 52 -5.42 -7.02 1.26
C VAL A 52 -4.44 -6.97 2.41
N VAL A 53 -3.53 -6.00 2.38
CA VAL A 53 -2.64 -5.72 3.50
C VAL A 53 -2.81 -4.28 3.94
N ARG A 54 -2.72 -4.05 5.24
CA ARG A 54 -2.82 -2.69 5.79
C ARG A 54 -1.60 -1.88 5.36
N ALA A 55 -1.80 -0.61 5.01
CA ALA A 55 -0.68 0.26 4.64
C ALA A 55 0.27 0.54 5.82
N ASP A 56 -0.17 0.29 7.06
CA ASP A 56 0.62 0.53 8.26
C ASP A 56 1.83 -0.41 8.43
N ILE A 57 1.86 -1.53 7.71
CA ILE A 57 2.98 -2.47 7.69
C ILE A 57 4.18 -1.96 6.89
N VAL A 58 3.95 -0.98 5.99
CA VAL A 58 5.03 -0.32 5.26
C VAL A 58 5.72 0.64 6.21
N ALA A 59 7.01 0.40 6.44
CA ALA A 59 7.81 1.09 7.44
C ALA A 59 9.16 1.52 6.85
N PRO A 60 9.94 2.36 7.54
CA PRO A 60 11.33 2.61 7.15
C PRO A 60 12.11 1.30 6.99
N GLY A 61 12.84 1.18 5.89
CA GLY A 61 13.54 -0.04 5.47
C GLY A 61 12.76 -0.92 4.49
N THR A 62 11.49 -0.64 4.22
CA THR A 62 10.70 -1.39 3.23
C THR A 62 11.02 -0.94 1.80
N LEU A 63 11.30 -1.88 0.92
CA LEU A 63 11.36 -1.63 -0.53
C LEU A 63 9.93 -1.61 -1.09
N VAL A 64 9.60 -0.55 -1.83
CA VAL A 64 8.28 -0.34 -2.44
C VAL A 64 8.43 0.00 -3.92
N LEU A 65 7.34 -0.09 -4.68
CA LEU A 65 7.26 0.50 -6.01
C LEU A 65 6.67 1.90 -5.91
N THR A 66 7.25 2.86 -6.61
CA THR A 66 6.72 4.21 -6.74
C THR A 66 6.52 4.59 -8.20
N THR A 67 5.42 5.28 -8.49
CA THR A 67 5.14 5.78 -9.84
C THR A 67 6.03 6.98 -10.14
N THR A 68 6.71 6.95 -11.28
CA THR A 68 7.51 8.05 -11.80
C THR A 68 6.64 9.07 -12.53
N ALA A 69 7.22 10.24 -12.88
CA ALA A 69 6.53 11.25 -13.69
C ALA A 69 6.09 10.74 -15.09
N THR A 70 6.70 9.66 -15.59
CA THR A 70 6.34 9.02 -16.86
C THR A 70 5.27 7.94 -16.71
N GLY A 71 4.82 7.65 -15.47
CA GLY A 71 3.84 6.60 -15.17
C GLY A 71 4.45 5.19 -15.04
N GLU A 72 5.77 5.06 -15.13
CA GLU A 72 6.46 3.79 -14.89
C GLU A 72 6.64 3.55 -13.39
N TYR A 73 6.60 2.29 -12.96
CA TYR A 73 6.89 1.91 -11.58
C TYR A 73 8.36 1.58 -11.42
N GLU A 74 8.95 2.12 -10.35
CA GLU A 74 10.34 1.83 -10.00
C GLU A 74 10.50 1.60 -8.50
N GLU A 75 11.47 0.77 -8.13
CA GLU A 75 11.75 0.46 -6.73
C GLU A 75 12.36 1.65 -6.00
N ALA A 76 11.92 1.86 -4.76
CA ALA A 76 12.48 2.86 -3.86
C ALA A 76 12.44 2.37 -2.41
N LEU A 77 13.41 2.79 -1.61
CA LEU A 77 13.49 2.43 -0.20
C LEU A 77 12.71 3.43 0.64
N VAL A 78 11.73 2.99 1.42
CA VAL A 78 11.06 3.86 2.39
C VAL A 78 12.05 4.22 3.50
N ILE A 79 12.25 5.51 3.76
CA ILE A 79 13.12 6.01 4.84
C ILE A 79 12.32 6.64 5.98
N LYS A 80 11.09 7.11 5.70
CA LYS A 80 10.17 7.69 6.69
C LYS A 80 8.73 7.54 6.23
N VAL A 81 7.80 7.42 7.18
CA VAL A 81 6.36 7.44 6.93
C VAL A 81 5.70 8.41 7.90
N ASP A 82 5.11 9.48 7.39
CA ASP A 82 4.35 10.46 8.16
C ASP A 82 2.88 10.06 8.19
N LYS A 83 2.37 9.75 9.40
CA LYS A 83 1.01 9.20 9.62
C LYS A 83 0.03 10.21 10.25
N GLU A 84 0.46 11.44 10.48
CA GLU A 84 -0.34 12.48 11.14
C GLU A 84 -1.40 13.09 10.21
N GLY A 85 -1.23 12.96 8.89
CA GLY A 85 -2.14 13.46 7.87
C GLY A 85 -3.41 12.62 7.67
N PRO A 86 -4.29 13.05 6.76
CA PRO A 86 -5.48 12.29 6.37
C PRO A 86 -5.14 10.95 5.69
N GLU A 87 -3.94 10.86 5.10
CA GLU A 87 -3.36 9.67 4.49
C GLU A 87 -1.85 9.60 4.80
N PRO A 88 -1.23 8.42 4.75
CA PRO A 88 0.20 8.29 4.98
C PRO A 88 1.00 8.95 3.86
N MET A 89 1.98 9.78 4.24
CA MET A 89 2.97 10.34 3.31
C MET A 89 4.28 9.57 3.45
N PHE A 90 4.85 9.13 2.34
CA PHE A 90 6.07 8.32 2.33
C PHE A 90 7.25 9.19 1.90
N HIS A 91 8.36 9.08 2.61
CA HIS A 91 9.64 9.58 2.14
C HIS A 91 10.42 8.38 1.64
N VAL A 92 10.78 8.39 0.37
CA VAL A 92 11.52 7.30 -0.26
C VAL A 92 12.86 7.79 -0.76
N GLU A 93 13.85 6.92 -0.70
CA GLU A 93 15.16 7.12 -1.28
C GLU A 93 15.34 6.26 -2.53
N ARG A 94 15.80 6.90 -3.60
CA ARG A 94 16.22 6.24 -4.84
C ARG A 94 17.39 7.02 -5.42
N ASP A 95 18.42 6.31 -5.87
CA ASP A 95 19.62 6.91 -6.47
C ASP A 95 20.28 8.00 -5.57
N ASN A 96 20.24 7.79 -4.24
CA ASN A 96 20.66 8.74 -3.19
C ASN A 96 19.86 10.07 -3.17
N VAL A 97 18.66 10.09 -3.75
CA VAL A 97 17.75 11.23 -3.72
C VAL A 97 16.51 10.86 -2.93
N THR A 98 16.22 11.65 -1.90
CA THR A 98 14.99 11.56 -1.13
C THR A 98 13.86 12.31 -1.82
N ARG A 99 12.67 11.70 -1.86
CA ARG A 99 11.43 12.32 -2.37
C ARG A 99 10.26 12.02 -1.45
N GLU A 100 9.35 12.98 -1.35
CA GLU A 100 8.02 12.76 -0.78
C GLU A 100 7.10 12.14 -1.84
N VAL A 101 6.35 11.13 -1.43
CA VAL A 101 5.48 10.33 -2.27
C VAL A 101 4.16 10.11 -1.55
N GLU A 102 3.09 10.57 -2.18
CA GLU A 102 1.72 10.36 -1.72
C GLU A 102 1.36 8.87 -1.72
N PHE A 103 0.46 8.47 -0.84
CA PHE A 103 0.00 7.08 -0.75
C PHE A 103 -0.51 6.52 -2.09
N ALA A 104 -1.18 7.36 -2.90
CA ALA A 104 -1.67 6.99 -4.23
C ALA A 104 -0.58 6.52 -5.21
N ASN A 105 0.69 6.85 -4.94
CA ASN A 105 1.83 6.52 -5.78
C ASN A 105 2.70 5.40 -5.20
N ILE A 106 2.22 4.69 -4.18
CA ILE A 106 2.90 3.52 -3.59
C ILE A 106 2.24 2.23 -4.05
N ALA A 107 3.03 1.27 -4.50
CA ALA A 107 2.58 -0.11 -4.76
C ALA A 107 3.59 -1.11 -4.17
N LEU A 108 3.20 -2.38 -4.08
CA LEU A 108 4.06 -3.48 -3.67
C LEU A 108 3.98 -4.64 -4.66
N LEU A 109 5.08 -5.36 -4.81
CA LEU A 109 5.10 -6.69 -5.41
C LEU A 109 4.64 -7.76 -4.40
N GLU A 110 4.12 -8.87 -4.91
CA GLU A 110 3.72 -10.04 -4.11
C GLU A 110 4.88 -10.57 -3.25
N ALA A 111 6.12 -10.51 -3.73
CA ALA A 111 7.32 -10.87 -2.96
C ALA A 111 7.53 -9.94 -1.75
N GLN A 112 7.44 -8.62 -1.96
CA GLN A 112 7.58 -7.62 -0.90
C GLN A 112 6.48 -7.78 0.16
N VAL A 113 5.24 -8.05 -0.26
CA VAL A 113 4.13 -8.35 0.67
C VAL A 113 4.42 -9.61 1.50
N SER A 114 4.97 -10.64 0.86
CA SER A 114 5.32 -11.89 1.56
C SER A 114 6.38 -11.62 2.64
N GLU A 115 7.42 -10.84 2.33
CA GLU A 115 8.47 -10.46 3.29
C GLU A 115 7.96 -9.61 4.46
N LEU A 116 6.97 -8.76 4.21
CA LEU A 116 6.36 -7.90 5.23
C LEU A 116 5.39 -8.65 6.15
N THR A 117 4.81 -9.74 5.66
CA THR A 117 3.81 -10.53 6.40
C THR A 117 4.38 -11.80 7.02
N MET A 118 5.61 -12.18 6.66
CA MET A 118 6.37 -13.23 7.34
C MET A 118 6.67 -12.84 8.79
N THR A 119 6.33 -13.73 9.71
CA THR A 119 6.67 -13.59 11.14
C THR A 119 8.18 -13.72 11.37
N ASP A 120 8.71 -13.17 12.45
CA ASP A 120 10.15 -13.23 12.79
C ASP A 120 10.67 -14.68 12.83
N ALA A 121 9.83 -15.64 13.25
CA ALA A 121 10.15 -17.06 13.26
C ALA A 121 10.35 -17.66 11.85
N GLN A 122 9.73 -17.07 10.83
CA GLN A 122 9.86 -17.49 9.42
C GLN A 122 11.05 -16.84 8.71
N LYS A 123 11.58 -15.73 9.24
CA LYS A 123 12.77 -15.05 8.69
C LYS A 123 14.10 -15.65 9.17
N ALA A 124 14.09 -16.38 10.28
CA ALA A 124 15.29 -16.91 10.94
C ALA A 124 15.56 -18.41 10.68
N ALA A 125 14.76 -19.06 9.83
CA ALA A 125 14.89 -20.47 9.43
C ALA A 125 15.47 -20.59 8.03
#